data_AF-Q9NT80-F1
#
_entry.id   AF-Q9NT80-F1
#
_cell.length_a   1.000
_cell.length_b   1.000
_cell.length_c   1.000
_cell.angle_alpha   90.00
_cell.angle_beta   90.00
_cell.angle_gamma   90.00
#
_symmetry.space_group_name_H-M   'P 1'
#
loop_
_entity.id
_entity.type
_entity.pdbx_description
1 polymer ?
#
loop_
_entity_poly.entity_id
_entity_poly.type
_entity_poly.pdbx_seq_one_letter_code
_entity_poly.pdbx_strand_id
1 'polypeptide(L)'
;QFQSPLRWEVVGKNLLAMVIQGPLFLLFTLLLQHRSQLLPQPRVRSLPLLGEEDEDVARERERVVQGATQGDVLVLRNLTKVYRGQRMPAVDRLCLGIPPGECFGLLGVNGAGKTSTFRMVTGDTLASRGEAVLAGHSVAREPSAAHLSMGYCPQSDAIFELLTGREHLELLARLRGVPEAQVAQTAGSGLARLGLSWYADRPAGTYSGGNKRKLATALALVGDPAVVFLDEPTTGMDPSARRFLWNSLLAVVREGRSVMLTSHRWAGL
;
A
#
# COMPACT_ATOMS: atom_id res chain seq x y z
N GLN A 1 46.95 1.90 46.28
CA GLN A 1 47.05 2.61 44.99
C GLN A 1 45.66 2.68 44.39
N PHE A 2 45.06 3.87 44.29
CA PHE A 2 43.80 4.07 43.56
C PHE A 2 44.07 3.85 42.08
N GLN A 3 43.62 2.72 41.53
CA GLN A 3 43.65 2.49 40.10
C GLN A 3 42.43 3.17 39.47
N SER A 4 42.64 4.00 38.45
CA SER A 4 41.55 4.68 37.76
C SER A 4 40.57 3.63 37.18
N PRO A 5 39.27 3.74 37.46
CA PRO A 5 38.27 2.77 37.01
C PRO A 5 38.12 2.72 35.49
N LEU A 6 38.65 3.71 34.76
CA LEU A 6 38.63 3.78 33.29
C LEU A 6 39.87 3.18 32.62
N ARG A 7 40.69 2.41 33.36
CA ARG A 7 41.85 1.75 32.77
C ARG A 7 41.43 0.78 31.66
N TRP A 8 42.25 0.75 30.60
CA TRP A 8 42.06 -0.11 29.43
C TRP A 8 41.81 -1.57 29.80
N GLU A 9 42.52 -2.06 30.82
CA GLU A 9 42.43 -3.45 31.27
C GLU A 9 41.14 -3.80 32.02
N VAL A 10 40.44 -2.80 32.58
CA VAL A 10 39.24 -3.01 33.41
C VAL A 10 37.97 -2.72 32.62
N VAL A 11 37.89 -1.56 31.97
CA VAL A 11 36.66 -1.10 31.30
C VAL A 11 36.86 -0.91 29.79
N GLY A 12 38.04 -0.47 29.34
CA GLY A 12 38.29 -0.17 27.93
C GLY A 12 38.13 -1.38 26.99
N LYS A 13 38.62 -2.55 27.38
CA LYS A 13 38.44 -3.81 26.62
C LYS A 13 36.97 -4.19 26.46
N ASN A 14 36.17 -4.04 27.52
CA ASN A 14 34.74 -4.38 27.49
C ASN A 14 33.94 -3.38 26.65
N LEU A 15 34.24 -2.08 26.76
CA LEU A 15 33.63 -1.05 25.91
C LEU A 15 33.97 -1.26 24.42
N LEU A 16 35.24 -1.55 24.10
CA LEU A 16 35.65 -1.85 22.73
C LEU A 16 34.95 -3.10 22.20
N ALA A 17 34.85 -4.16 23.00
CA ALA A 17 34.12 -5.37 22.64
C ALA A 17 32.64 -5.08 22.37
N MET A 18 31.96 -4.28 23.22
CA MET A 18 30.57 -3.88 22.99
C MET A 18 30.40 -3.03 21.72
N VAL A 19 31.32 -2.11 21.45
CA VAL A 19 31.32 -1.27 20.24
C VAL A 19 31.52 -2.11 18.98
N ILE A 20 32.29 -3.20 19.03
CA ILE A 20 32.49 -4.13 17.90
C ILE A 20 31.32 -5.11 17.76
N GLN A 21 30.77 -5.61 18.88
CA GLN A 21 29.64 -6.54 18.89
C GLN A 21 28.36 -5.89 18.37
N GLY A 22 28.11 -4.61 18.66
CA GLY A 22 26.92 -3.89 18.20
C GLY A 22 26.71 -3.98 16.67
N PRO A 23 27.67 -3.54 15.84
CA PRO A 23 27.60 -3.67 14.39
C PRO A 23 27.48 -5.12 13.90
N LEU A 24 28.13 -6.08 14.56
CA LEU A 24 28.02 -7.50 14.21
C LEU A 24 26.61 -8.04 14.44
N PHE A 25 26.00 -7.73 15.59
CA PHE A 25 24.62 -8.11 15.88
C PHE A 25 23.63 -7.38 14.97
N LEU A 26 23.88 -6.10 14.66
CA LEU A 26 23.07 -5.33 13.71
C LEU A 26 23.15 -5.94 12.30
N LEU A 27 24.34 -6.30 11.83
CA LEU A 27 24.51 -6.96 10.54
C LEU A 27 23.83 -8.32 10.53
N PHE A 28 23.97 -9.09 11.62
CA PHE A 28 23.32 -10.38 11.77
C PHE A 28 21.78 -10.28 11.76
N THR A 29 21.20 -9.30 12.45
CA THR A 29 19.75 -9.06 12.42
C THR A 29 19.28 -8.60 11.05
N LEU A 30 20.01 -7.71 10.38
CA LEU A 30 19.73 -7.30 8.99
C LEU A 30 19.79 -8.49 8.03
N LEU A 31 20.78 -9.37 8.17
CA LEU A 31 20.92 -10.59 7.37
C LEU A 31 19.80 -11.60 7.65
N LEU A 32 19.38 -11.76 8.91
CA LEU A 32 18.24 -12.61 9.28
C LEU A 32 16.93 -12.06 8.73
N GLN A 33 16.73 -10.75 8.81
CA GLN A 33 15.56 -10.08 8.25
C GLN A 33 15.51 -10.27 6.72
N HIS A 34 16.65 -10.09 6.04
CA HIS A 34 16.75 -10.33 4.60
C HIS A 34 16.60 -11.82 4.23
N ARG A 35 17.16 -12.74 5.03
CA ARG A 35 16.97 -14.19 4.86
C ARG A 35 15.54 -14.64 5.09
N SER A 36 14.80 -14.00 5.99
CA SER A 36 13.39 -14.36 6.25
C SER A 36 12.49 -14.09 5.04
N GLN A 37 12.87 -13.15 4.18
CA GLN A 37 12.26 -12.91 2.86
C GLN A 37 12.69 -13.97 1.83
N LEU A 38 13.86 -14.59 1.99
CA LEU A 38 14.39 -15.66 1.14
C LEU A 38 13.98 -17.08 1.57
N LEU A 39 13.43 -17.24 2.78
CA LEU A 39 12.96 -18.54 3.25
C LEU A 39 11.80 -19.01 2.36
N PRO A 40 11.88 -20.23 1.80
CA PRO A 40 10.84 -20.74 0.93
C PRO A 40 9.49 -20.69 1.63
N GLN A 41 8.49 -20.12 0.96
CA GLN A 41 7.13 -20.14 1.49
C GLN A 41 6.71 -21.61 1.71
N PRO A 42 6.02 -21.90 2.83
CA PRO A 42 5.54 -23.24 3.09
C PRO A 42 4.72 -23.73 1.89
N ARG A 43 5.01 -24.95 1.41
CA ARG A 43 4.25 -25.58 0.34
C ARG A 43 2.78 -25.62 0.77
N VAL A 44 1.98 -24.78 0.14
CA VAL A 44 0.52 -24.74 0.36
C VAL A 44 -0.02 -26.12 0.00
N ARG A 45 -0.77 -26.75 0.91
CA ARG A 45 -1.48 -28.01 0.63
C ARG A 45 -2.45 -27.83 -0.54
N SER A 46 -2.87 -28.92 -1.19
CA SER A 46 -3.94 -28.88 -2.18
C SER A 46 -5.17 -28.17 -1.61
N LEU A 47 -5.58 -27.07 -2.24
CA LEU A 47 -6.80 -26.37 -1.88
C LEU A 47 -8.00 -27.19 -2.37
N PRO A 48 -9.14 -27.17 -1.64
CA PRO A 48 -10.37 -27.76 -2.13
C PRO A 48 -10.78 -27.15 -3.49
N LEU A 49 -11.61 -27.86 -4.24
CA LEU A 49 -12.20 -27.31 -5.47
C LEU A 49 -13.00 -26.04 -5.13
N LEU A 50 -12.94 -25.07 -6.05
CA LEU A 50 -13.84 -23.91 -5.96
C LEU A 50 -15.28 -24.43 -6.02
N GLY A 51 -16.16 -23.86 -5.20
CA GLY A 51 -17.60 -24.14 -5.28
C GLY A 51 -18.22 -23.56 -6.55
N GLU A 52 -19.55 -23.53 -6.62
CA GLU A 52 -20.23 -22.78 -7.67
C GLU A 52 -19.92 -21.30 -7.53
N GLU A 53 -19.36 -20.72 -8.58
CA GLU A 53 -19.13 -19.28 -8.72
C GLU A 53 -20.30 -18.67 -9.51
N ASP A 54 -20.60 -17.41 -9.24
CA ASP A 54 -21.56 -16.66 -10.04
C ASP A 54 -21.10 -16.56 -11.51
N GLU A 55 -22.04 -16.48 -12.44
CA GLU A 55 -21.75 -16.55 -13.88
C GLU A 55 -20.82 -15.41 -14.34
N ASP A 56 -20.98 -14.21 -13.80
CA ASP A 56 -20.12 -13.07 -14.06
C ASP A 56 -18.70 -13.26 -13.50
N VAL A 57 -18.56 -13.82 -12.30
CA VAL A 57 -17.28 -14.17 -11.69
C VAL A 57 -16.56 -15.24 -12.50
N ALA A 58 -17.27 -16.26 -12.97
CA ALA A 58 -16.71 -17.32 -13.80
C ALA A 58 -16.20 -16.77 -15.15
N ARG A 59 -16.97 -15.89 -15.81
CA ARG A 59 -16.55 -15.22 -17.05
C ARG A 59 -15.30 -14.37 -16.85
N GLU A 60 -15.24 -13.60 -15.76
CA GLU A 60 -14.06 -12.78 -15.45
C GLU A 60 -12.82 -13.65 -15.17
N ARG A 61 -12.99 -14.74 -14.42
CA ARG A 61 -11.93 -15.74 -14.21
C ARG A 61 -11.42 -16.28 -15.53
N GLU A 62 -12.32 -16.68 -16.43
CA GLU A 62 -11.94 -17.21 -17.74
C GLU A 62 -11.19 -16.16 -18.57
N ARG A 63 -11.69 -14.92 -18.65
CA ARG A 63 -11.03 -13.79 -19.33
C ARG A 63 -9.59 -13.59 -18.84
N VAL A 64 -9.41 -13.58 -17.53
CA VAL A 64 -8.12 -13.33 -16.89
C VAL A 64 -7.14 -14.50 -17.09
N VAL A 65 -7.63 -15.73 -17.00
CA VAL A 65 -6.81 -16.96 -17.16
C VAL A 65 -6.42 -17.16 -18.63
N GLN A 66 -7.31 -16.85 -19.57
CA GLN A 66 -7.03 -16.89 -21.02
C GLN A 66 -6.08 -15.75 -21.47
N GLY A 67 -5.81 -14.78 -20.60
CA GLY A 67 -4.91 -13.66 -20.89
C GLY A 67 -5.55 -12.54 -21.70
N ALA A 68 -6.88 -12.49 -21.78
CA ALA A 68 -7.65 -11.40 -22.38
C ALA A 68 -7.71 -10.16 -21.45
N THR A 69 -6.54 -9.76 -20.94
CA THR A 69 -6.31 -8.65 -20.00
C THR A 69 -5.32 -7.64 -20.57
N GLN A 70 -5.20 -7.59 -21.90
CA GLN A 70 -4.31 -6.64 -22.57
C GLN A 70 -4.80 -5.22 -22.33
N GLY A 71 -3.97 -4.39 -21.70
CA GLY A 71 -4.30 -3.01 -21.36
C GLY A 71 -4.83 -2.80 -19.94
N ASP A 72 -5.15 -3.87 -19.20
CA ASP A 72 -5.58 -3.75 -17.80
C ASP A 72 -4.44 -3.22 -16.91
N VAL A 73 -4.74 -2.26 -16.05
CA VAL A 73 -3.77 -1.64 -15.14
C VAL A 73 -3.46 -2.51 -13.92
N LEU A 74 -4.40 -3.36 -13.51
CA LEU A 74 -4.22 -4.36 -12.46
C LEU A 74 -4.71 -5.70 -12.99
N VAL A 75 -3.90 -6.74 -12.89
CA VAL A 75 -4.29 -8.11 -13.22
C VAL A 75 -3.91 -9.04 -12.08
N LEU A 76 -4.91 -9.70 -11.50
CA LEU A 76 -4.78 -10.71 -10.45
C LEU A 76 -5.10 -12.07 -11.05
N ARG A 77 -4.13 -12.99 -11.06
CA ARG A 77 -4.29 -14.34 -11.63
C ARG A 77 -4.22 -15.38 -10.54
N ASN A 78 -5.36 -16.00 -10.21
CA ASN A 78 -5.47 -17.02 -9.16
C ASN A 78 -4.78 -16.60 -7.85
N LEU A 79 -4.88 -15.32 -7.49
CA LEU A 79 -4.19 -14.74 -6.35
C LEU A 79 -4.68 -15.41 -5.06
N THR A 80 -3.77 -16.03 -4.33
CA THR A 80 -4.10 -16.83 -3.15
C THR A 80 -3.19 -16.46 -1.99
N LYS A 81 -3.79 -16.27 -0.80
CA LYS A 81 -3.04 -16.10 0.45
C LYS A 81 -3.41 -17.15 1.48
N VAL A 82 -2.40 -17.84 2.02
CA VAL A 82 -2.53 -18.69 3.21
C VAL A 82 -1.52 -18.21 4.25
N TYR A 83 -2.00 -17.81 5.43
CA TYR A 83 -1.13 -17.41 6.53
C TYR A 83 -0.55 -18.64 7.25
N ARG A 84 0.65 -18.49 7.81
CA ARG A 84 1.31 -19.58 8.56
C ARG A 84 0.41 -20.03 9.72
N GLY A 85 0.26 -21.35 9.86
CA GLY A 85 -0.58 -21.94 10.90
C GLY A 85 -2.09 -22.00 10.57
N GLN A 86 -2.53 -21.40 9.45
CA GLN A 86 -3.93 -21.50 9.02
C GLN A 86 -4.13 -22.58 7.97
N ARG A 87 -5.24 -23.31 8.08
CA ARG A 87 -5.65 -24.34 7.11
C ARG A 87 -6.44 -23.77 5.93
N MET A 88 -7.19 -22.70 6.16
CA MET A 88 -8.06 -22.09 5.16
C MET A 88 -7.37 -20.86 4.54
N PRO A 89 -7.46 -20.66 3.21
CA PRO A 89 -6.96 -19.46 2.58
C PRO A 89 -7.72 -18.22 3.07
N ALA A 90 -6.98 -17.13 3.30
CA ALA A 90 -7.57 -15.81 3.55
C ALA A 90 -8.04 -15.13 2.25
N VAL A 91 -7.42 -15.50 1.13
CA VAL A 91 -7.85 -15.16 -0.23
C VAL A 91 -7.65 -16.41 -1.06
N ASP A 92 -8.68 -16.88 -1.77
CA ASP A 92 -8.65 -18.13 -2.53
C ASP A 92 -8.82 -17.86 -4.03
N ARG A 93 -7.73 -18.07 -4.79
CA ARG A 93 -7.70 -18.01 -6.27
C ARG A 93 -8.48 -16.84 -6.88
N LEU A 94 -8.31 -15.63 -6.35
CA LEU A 94 -8.96 -14.43 -6.87
C LEU A 94 -8.45 -14.13 -8.30
N CYS A 95 -9.38 -14.00 -9.25
CA CYS A 95 -9.12 -13.53 -10.61
C CYS A 95 -9.84 -12.21 -10.85
N LEU A 96 -9.10 -11.19 -11.28
CA LEU A 96 -9.64 -9.85 -11.52
C LEU A 96 -8.70 -9.08 -12.46
N GLY A 97 -9.23 -8.48 -13.51
CA GLY A 97 -8.55 -7.47 -14.32
C GLY A 97 -9.26 -6.13 -14.23
N ILE A 98 -8.53 -5.06 -13.92
CA ILE A 98 -9.08 -3.69 -13.86
C ILE A 98 -8.56 -2.90 -15.07
N PRO A 99 -9.44 -2.45 -15.98
CA PRO A 99 -9.13 -1.54 -17.07
C PRO A 99 -8.66 -0.15 -16.60
N PRO A 100 -7.99 0.63 -17.46
CA PRO A 100 -7.66 2.03 -17.19
C PRO A 100 -8.94 2.89 -17.09
N GLY A 101 -8.98 3.82 -16.12
CA GLY A 101 -10.12 4.71 -15.92
C GLY A 101 -11.33 4.05 -15.25
N GLU A 102 -11.16 2.90 -14.63
CA GLU A 102 -12.22 2.21 -13.89
C GLU A 102 -12.11 2.47 -12.37
N CYS A 103 -13.27 2.64 -11.72
CA CYS A 103 -13.37 2.68 -10.26
C CYS A 103 -13.95 1.37 -9.74
N PHE A 104 -13.11 0.54 -9.11
CA PHE A 104 -13.48 -0.79 -8.63
C PHE A 104 -13.58 -0.83 -7.09
N GLY A 105 -14.71 -1.34 -6.59
CA GLY A 105 -14.96 -1.48 -5.16
C GLY A 105 -14.89 -2.92 -4.68
N LEU A 106 -13.94 -3.24 -3.79
CA LEU A 106 -13.87 -4.53 -3.11
C LEU A 106 -14.72 -4.48 -1.84
N LEU A 107 -15.91 -5.08 -1.90
CA LEU A 107 -16.90 -5.07 -0.82
C LEU A 107 -16.99 -6.44 -0.14
N GLY A 108 -17.21 -6.41 1.18
CA GLY A 108 -17.43 -7.63 1.95
C GLY A 108 -17.32 -7.40 3.45
N VAL A 109 -17.68 -8.41 4.23
CA VAL A 109 -17.57 -8.36 5.70
C VAL A 109 -16.11 -8.32 6.17
N ASN A 110 -15.89 -7.95 7.43
CA ASN A 110 -14.56 -8.03 8.04
C ASN A 110 -14.09 -9.49 8.03
N GLY A 111 -12.83 -9.71 7.64
CA GLY A 111 -12.27 -11.05 7.49
C GLY A 111 -12.50 -11.70 6.12
N ALA A 112 -13.22 -11.07 5.17
CA ALA A 112 -13.42 -11.60 3.82
C ALA A 112 -12.15 -11.61 2.93
N GLY A 113 -11.00 -11.14 3.43
CA GLY A 113 -9.75 -11.12 2.69
C GLY A 113 -9.40 -9.79 2.01
N LYS A 114 -10.24 -8.76 2.08
CA LYS A 114 -10.03 -7.45 1.42
C LYS A 114 -8.65 -6.83 1.66
N THR A 115 -8.31 -6.61 2.93
CA THR A 115 -7.00 -6.07 3.34
C THR A 115 -5.86 -7.01 2.98
N SER A 116 -6.09 -8.34 2.99
CA SER A 116 -5.06 -9.30 2.55
C SER A 116 -4.81 -9.21 1.05
N THR A 117 -5.84 -8.99 0.24
CA THR A 117 -5.71 -8.72 -1.19
C THR A 117 -4.89 -7.45 -1.41
N PHE A 118 -5.22 -6.36 -0.72
CA PHE A 118 -4.48 -5.09 -0.84
C PHE A 118 -3.01 -5.25 -0.46
N ARG A 119 -2.69 -5.92 0.65
CA ARG A 119 -1.29 -6.19 1.04
C ARG A 119 -0.54 -7.04 0.02
N MET A 120 -1.22 -7.93 -0.70
CA MET A 120 -0.60 -8.68 -1.79
C MET A 120 -0.36 -7.81 -3.03
N VAL A 121 -1.32 -6.97 -3.41
CA VAL A 121 -1.21 -6.09 -4.57
C VAL A 121 -0.15 -5.00 -4.34
N THR A 122 -0.05 -4.46 -3.12
CA THR A 122 0.96 -3.46 -2.77
C THR A 122 2.34 -4.07 -2.52
N GLY A 123 2.47 -5.40 -2.49
CA GLY A 123 3.73 -6.09 -2.22
C GLY A 123 4.17 -6.10 -0.75
N ASP A 124 3.37 -5.59 0.19
CA ASP A 124 3.61 -5.68 1.64
C ASP A 124 3.66 -7.15 2.12
N THR A 125 2.89 -8.01 1.46
CA THR A 125 2.87 -9.43 1.76
C THR A 125 2.88 -10.25 0.47
N LEU A 126 3.85 -11.15 0.31
CA LEU A 126 3.90 -12.03 -0.85
C LEU A 126 2.68 -12.95 -0.93
N ALA A 127 2.14 -13.12 -2.13
CA ALA A 127 1.12 -14.13 -2.41
C ALA A 127 1.68 -15.54 -2.15
N SER A 128 0.80 -16.44 -1.71
CA SER A 128 1.14 -17.85 -1.53
C SER A 128 1.06 -18.65 -2.82
N ARG A 129 0.14 -18.28 -3.71
CA ARG A 129 0.03 -18.76 -5.10
C ARG A 129 -0.56 -17.66 -5.98
N GLY A 130 -0.43 -17.83 -7.28
CA GLY A 130 -0.91 -16.87 -8.27
C GLY A 130 0.05 -15.71 -8.48
N GLU A 131 -0.42 -14.72 -9.23
CA GLU A 131 0.37 -13.55 -9.62
C GLU A 131 -0.48 -12.28 -9.54
N ALA A 132 0.17 -11.17 -9.19
CA ALA A 132 -0.37 -9.82 -9.32
C ALA A 132 0.53 -9.01 -10.24
N VAL A 133 -0.06 -8.37 -11.25
CA VAL A 133 0.62 -7.54 -12.24
C VAL A 133 0.01 -6.14 -12.19
N LEU A 134 0.87 -5.12 -12.10
CA LEU A 134 0.52 -3.70 -12.06
C LEU A 134 1.18 -2.98 -13.23
N ALA A 135 0.37 -2.36 -14.10
CA ALA A 135 0.83 -1.66 -15.29
C ALA A 135 1.85 -2.47 -16.13
N GLY A 136 1.64 -3.78 -16.24
CA GLY A 136 2.54 -4.72 -16.94
C GLY A 136 3.71 -5.28 -16.12
N HIS A 137 3.95 -4.79 -14.90
CA HIS A 137 5.03 -5.25 -14.03
C HIS A 137 4.53 -6.21 -12.94
N SER A 138 5.21 -7.34 -12.78
CA SER A 138 4.87 -8.32 -11.74
C SER A 138 5.26 -7.79 -10.35
N VAL A 139 4.30 -7.70 -9.42
CA VAL A 139 4.54 -7.16 -8.06
C VAL A 139 5.60 -7.96 -7.30
N ALA A 140 5.68 -9.27 -7.56
CA ALA A 140 6.63 -10.15 -6.88
C ALA A 140 8.04 -10.11 -7.47
N ARG A 141 8.18 -9.86 -8.78
CA ARG A 141 9.47 -9.91 -9.49
C ARG A 141 10.07 -8.52 -9.72
N GLU A 142 9.23 -7.53 -9.97
CA GLU A 142 9.60 -6.16 -10.33
C GLU A 142 8.88 -5.15 -9.41
N PRO A 143 9.03 -5.26 -8.07
CA PRO A 143 8.27 -4.43 -7.13
C PRO A 143 8.52 -2.93 -7.34
N SER A 144 9.76 -2.52 -7.63
CA SER A 144 10.09 -1.10 -7.83
C SER A 144 9.34 -0.48 -9.01
N ALA A 145 9.23 -1.19 -10.14
CA ALA A 145 8.51 -0.69 -11.31
C ALA A 145 6.98 -0.67 -11.06
N ALA A 146 6.45 -1.73 -10.45
CA ALA A 146 5.03 -1.79 -10.05
C ALA A 146 4.65 -0.66 -9.06
N HIS A 147 5.55 -0.34 -8.11
CA HIS A 147 5.32 0.69 -7.09
C HIS A 147 5.27 2.11 -7.66
N LEU A 148 6.05 2.40 -8.71
CA LEU A 148 6.00 3.69 -9.39
C LEU A 148 4.63 3.95 -10.01
N SER A 149 3.97 2.92 -10.51
CA SER A 149 2.65 3.00 -11.16
C SER A 149 1.46 2.99 -10.20
N MET A 150 1.66 2.86 -8.88
CA MET A 150 0.56 2.77 -7.91
C MET A 150 0.60 3.80 -6.77
N GLY A 151 -0.57 4.28 -6.38
CA GLY A 151 -0.81 5.02 -5.14
C GLY A 151 -1.40 4.12 -4.06
N TYR A 152 -1.07 4.31 -2.79
CA TYR A 152 -1.70 3.56 -1.70
C TYR A 152 -2.03 4.46 -0.51
N CYS A 153 -3.29 4.43 -0.08
CA CYS A 153 -3.77 5.03 1.16
C CYS A 153 -4.21 3.91 2.13
N PRO A 154 -3.48 3.70 3.24
CA PRO A 154 -3.84 2.69 4.23
C PRO A 154 -5.08 3.08 5.08
N GLN A 155 -5.63 2.12 5.81
CA GLN A 155 -6.78 2.31 6.69
C GLN A 155 -6.50 3.28 7.85
N SER A 156 -5.28 3.26 8.40
CA SER A 156 -4.81 4.22 9.40
C SER A 156 -4.16 5.44 8.75
N ASP A 157 -4.32 6.63 9.33
CA ASP A 157 -3.66 7.84 8.83
C ASP A 157 -2.13 7.72 8.93
N ALA A 158 -1.47 7.49 7.79
CA ALA A 158 -0.01 7.44 7.69
C ALA A 158 0.58 8.84 7.46
N ILE A 159 0.35 9.75 8.42
CA ILE A 159 0.80 11.14 8.34
C ILE A 159 1.83 11.45 9.43
N PHE A 160 2.75 12.37 9.13
CA PHE A 160 3.70 12.91 10.09
C PHE A 160 3.10 14.13 10.78
N GLU A 161 2.80 14.05 12.07
CA GLU A 161 2.05 15.11 12.76
C GLU A 161 2.75 16.47 12.77
N LEU A 162 4.08 16.48 12.69
CA LEU A 162 4.91 17.68 12.72
C LEU A 162 5.04 18.37 11.35
N LEU A 163 4.84 17.64 10.25
CA LEU A 163 4.95 18.22 8.90
C LEU A 163 3.63 18.89 8.50
N THR A 164 3.74 19.96 7.72
CA THR A 164 2.59 20.62 7.09
C THR A 164 2.06 19.80 5.92
N GLY A 165 0.81 20.03 5.51
CA GLY A 165 0.22 19.33 4.35
C GLY A 165 1.04 19.55 3.06
N ARG A 166 1.62 20.74 2.89
CA ARG A 166 2.53 21.06 1.78
C ARG A 166 3.80 20.21 1.83
N GLU A 167 4.51 20.23 2.96
CA GLU A 167 5.77 19.49 3.13
C GLU A 167 5.58 17.98 2.90
N HIS A 168 4.45 17.41 3.32
CA HIS A 168 4.13 16.01 3.03
C HIS A 168 4.11 15.68 1.54
N LEU A 169 3.38 16.49 0.76
CA LEU A 169 3.27 16.24 -0.69
C LEU A 169 4.58 16.53 -1.40
N GLU A 170 5.31 17.57 -1.00
CA GLU A 170 6.62 17.86 -1.58
C GLU A 170 7.64 16.75 -1.29
N LEU A 171 7.64 16.22 -0.06
CA LEU A 171 8.46 15.07 0.32
C LEU A 171 8.13 13.86 -0.55
N LEU A 172 6.84 13.52 -0.66
CA LEU A 172 6.43 12.34 -1.42
C LEU A 172 6.63 12.53 -2.94
N ALA A 173 6.47 13.74 -3.46
CA ALA A 173 6.73 14.06 -4.86
C ALA A 173 8.20 13.80 -5.22
N ARG A 174 9.12 14.25 -4.37
CA ARG A 174 10.56 13.97 -4.53
C ARG A 174 10.87 12.48 -4.46
N LEU A 175 10.27 11.76 -3.50
CA LEU A 175 10.45 10.30 -3.37
C LEU A 175 9.92 9.52 -4.58
N ARG A 176 8.87 10.02 -5.25
CA ARG A 176 8.33 9.44 -6.48
C ARG A 176 9.06 9.87 -7.75
N GLY A 177 10.11 10.69 -7.64
CA GLY A 177 10.92 11.13 -8.78
C GLY A 177 10.33 12.28 -9.59
N VAL A 178 9.40 13.06 -9.02
CA VAL A 178 8.91 14.29 -9.66
C VAL A 178 10.09 15.28 -9.78
N PRO A 179 10.34 15.88 -10.97
CA PRO A 179 11.40 16.86 -11.14
C PRO A 179 11.26 18.03 -10.16
N GLU A 180 12.36 18.50 -9.57
CA GLU A 180 12.34 19.54 -8.51
C GLU A 180 11.58 20.81 -8.93
N ALA A 181 11.69 21.19 -10.21
CA ALA A 181 10.96 22.34 -10.78
C ALA A 181 9.43 22.21 -10.73
N GLN A 182 8.91 20.98 -10.68
CA GLN A 182 7.47 20.67 -10.65
C GLN A 182 6.96 20.33 -9.24
N VAL A 183 7.85 20.04 -8.28
CA VAL A 183 7.47 19.56 -6.93
C VAL A 183 6.47 20.51 -6.24
N ALA A 184 6.75 21.81 -6.22
CA ALA A 184 5.88 22.80 -5.60
C ALA A 184 4.50 22.89 -6.30
N GLN A 185 4.48 22.74 -7.63
CA GLN A 185 3.24 22.72 -8.41
C GLN A 185 2.43 21.46 -8.10
N THR A 186 3.05 20.27 -8.11
CA THR A 186 2.41 19.00 -7.77
C THR A 186 1.82 19.02 -6.37
N ALA A 187 2.56 19.56 -5.39
CA ALA A 187 2.06 19.71 -4.02
C ALA A 187 0.86 20.67 -3.94
N GLY A 188 0.95 21.84 -4.59
CA GLY A 188 -0.15 22.79 -4.66
C GLY A 188 -1.42 22.21 -5.31
N SER A 189 -1.25 21.52 -6.45
CA SER A 189 -2.35 20.85 -7.14
C SER A 189 -2.96 19.72 -6.31
N GLY A 190 -2.16 18.92 -5.61
CA GLY A 190 -2.64 17.85 -4.73
C GLY A 190 -3.48 18.38 -3.56
N LEU A 191 -3.03 19.45 -2.90
CA LEU A 191 -3.79 20.12 -1.85
C LEU A 191 -5.10 20.72 -2.38
N ALA A 192 -5.05 21.36 -3.55
CA ALA A 192 -6.22 21.95 -4.18
C ALA A 192 -7.26 20.89 -4.56
N ARG A 193 -6.83 19.76 -5.15
CA ARG A 193 -7.68 18.64 -5.53
C ARG A 193 -8.52 18.13 -4.35
N LEU A 194 -7.96 18.13 -3.14
CA LEU A 194 -8.66 17.68 -1.94
C LEU A 194 -9.13 18.80 -1.00
N GLY A 195 -9.16 20.05 -1.47
CA GLY A 195 -9.72 21.18 -0.73
C GLY A 195 -8.96 21.50 0.56
N LEU A 196 -7.66 21.23 0.59
CA LEU A 196 -6.78 21.44 1.75
C LEU A 196 -5.93 22.72 1.65
N SER A 197 -6.11 23.53 0.60
CA SER A 197 -5.29 24.74 0.37
C SER A 197 -5.25 25.70 1.56
N TRP A 198 -6.37 25.88 2.27
CA TRP A 198 -6.45 26.75 3.47
C TRP A 198 -5.69 26.22 4.68
N TYR A 199 -5.39 24.92 4.71
CA TYR A 199 -4.68 24.24 5.79
C TYR A 199 -3.23 23.89 5.40
N ALA A 200 -2.82 24.22 4.16
CA ALA A 200 -1.57 23.77 3.54
C ALA A 200 -0.34 23.93 4.43
N ASP A 201 -0.22 25.09 5.08
CA ASP A 201 0.95 25.48 5.88
C ASP A 201 0.73 25.29 7.39
N ARG A 202 -0.33 24.57 7.78
CA ARG A 202 -0.55 24.15 9.17
C ARG A 202 -0.01 22.74 9.39
N PRO A 203 0.56 22.43 10.57
CA PRO A 203 1.00 21.08 10.90
C PRO A 203 -0.15 20.07 10.80
N ALA A 204 0.08 18.93 10.13
CA ALA A 204 -0.94 17.92 9.87
C ALA A 204 -1.50 17.28 11.16
N GLY A 205 -0.74 17.33 12.26
CA GLY A 205 -1.21 16.93 13.59
C GLY A 205 -2.46 17.70 14.05
N THR A 206 -2.62 18.96 13.60
CA THR A 206 -3.76 19.82 13.94
C THR A 206 -5.01 19.58 13.08
N TYR A 207 -4.92 18.72 12.07
CA TYR A 207 -6.04 18.45 11.16
C TYR A 207 -7.12 17.61 11.86
N SER A 208 -8.38 17.85 11.51
CA SER A 208 -9.46 16.92 11.86
C SER A 208 -9.24 15.56 11.20
N GLY A 209 -9.80 14.48 11.75
CA GLY A 209 -9.67 13.13 11.16
C GLY A 209 -10.07 13.08 9.68
N GLY A 210 -11.13 13.80 9.29
CA GLY A 210 -11.53 13.91 7.88
C GLY A 210 -10.48 14.61 7.00
N ASN A 211 -9.82 15.67 7.51
CA ASN A 211 -8.74 16.35 6.78
C ASN A 211 -7.45 15.52 6.75
N LYS A 212 -7.14 14.76 7.80
CA LYS A 212 -6.05 13.77 7.82
C LYS A 212 -6.24 12.72 6.73
N ARG A 213 -7.46 12.18 6.62
CA ARG A 213 -7.83 11.22 5.57
C ARG A 213 -7.78 11.81 4.17
N LYS A 214 -8.23 13.06 3.98
CA LYS A 214 -8.03 13.80 2.73
C LYS A 214 -6.54 13.90 2.42
N LEU A 215 -5.71 14.33 3.37
CA LEU A 215 -4.27 14.43 3.14
C LEU A 215 -3.63 13.09 2.75
N ALA A 216 -4.00 12.00 3.43
CA ALA A 216 -3.55 10.65 3.08
C ALA A 216 -3.96 10.24 1.66
N THR A 217 -5.16 10.62 1.22
CA THR A 217 -5.60 10.40 -0.17
C THR A 217 -4.81 11.27 -1.14
N ALA A 218 -4.51 12.54 -0.81
CA ALA A 218 -3.69 13.40 -1.65
C ALA A 218 -2.30 12.80 -1.86
N LEU A 219 -1.71 12.25 -0.78
CA LEU A 219 -0.42 11.56 -0.83
C LEU A 219 -0.46 10.35 -1.78
N ALA A 220 -1.52 9.54 -1.72
CA ALA A 220 -1.69 8.42 -2.63
C ALA A 220 -1.80 8.85 -4.10
N LEU A 221 -2.26 10.08 -4.37
CA LEU A 221 -2.41 10.64 -5.72
C LEU A 221 -1.15 11.35 -6.24
N VAL A 222 -0.13 11.58 -5.41
CA VAL A 222 1.11 12.23 -5.83
C VAL A 222 1.84 11.39 -6.87
N GLY A 223 2.41 12.05 -7.88
CA GLY A 223 3.20 11.40 -8.93
C GLY A 223 2.35 10.75 -10.02
N ASP A 224 1.06 11.10 -10.10
CA ASP A 224 0.11 10.66 -11.13
C ASP A 224 0.15 9.14 -11.39
N PRO A 225 -0.06 8.30 -10.36
CA PRO A 225 -0.04 6.85 -10.52
C PRO A 225 -1.17 6.37 -11.44
N ALA A 226 -0.92 5.28 -12.18
CA ALA A 226 -1.91 4.67 -13.07
C ALA A 226 -3.10 4.08 -12.29
N VAL A 227 -2.85 3.54 -11.09
CA VAL A 227 -3.87 3.00 -10.19
C VAL A 227 -3.69 3.46 -8.75
N VAL A 228 -4.78 3.75 -8.06
CA VAL A 228 -4.76 4.17 -6.65
C VAL A 228 -5.54 3.18 -5.79
N PHE A 229 -4.90 2.66 -4.75
CA PHE A 229 -5.49 1.74 -3.78
C PHE A 229 -5.87 2.49 -2.51
N LEU A 230 -7.15 2.40 -2.12
CA LEU A 230 -7.68 3.08 -0.94
C LEU A 230 -8.30 2.08 0.04
N ASP A 231 -7.64 1.81 1.16
CA ASP A 231 -8.14 0.87 2.16
C ASP A 231 -9.08 1.60 3.13
N GLU A 232 -10.38 1.36 3.00
CA GLU A 232 -11.45 1.99 3.78
C GLU A 232 -11.37 3.53 3.90
N PRO A 233 -11.29 4.25 2.78
CA PRO A 233 -10.96 5.68 2.77
C PRO A 233 -12.03 6.55 3.43
N THR A 234 -13.26 6.06 3.59
CA THR A 234 -14.38 6.83 4.15
C THR A 234 -14.64 6.59 5.63
N THR A 235 -13.89 5.68 6.26
CA THR A 235 -14.08 5.32 7.67
C THR A 235 -13.67 6.48 8.57
N GLY A 236 -14.57 6.89 9.47
CA GLY A 236 -14.35 7.99 10.42
C GLY A 236 -14.58 9.40 9.86
N MET A 237 -15.02 9.52 8.61
CA MET A 237 -15.36 10.81 8.00
C MET A 237 -16.83 11.17 8.22
N ASP A 238 -17.09 12.46 8.43
CA ASP A 238 -18.44 13.03 8.39
C ASP A 238 -19.05 12.93 6.97
N PRO A 239 -20.39 12.98 6.83
CA PRO A 239 -21.05 12.81 5.53
C PRO A 239 -20.61 13.81 4.46
N SER A 240 -20.32 15.05 4.85
CA SER A 240 -19.89 16.11 3.90
C SER A 240 -18.49 15.81 3.37
N ALA A 241 -17.55 15.47 4.26
CA ALA A 241 -16.19 15.12 3.88
C ALA A 241 -16.13 13.83 3.05
N ARG A 242 -17.00 12.84 3.33
CA ARG A 242 -17.15 11.62 2.51
C ARG A 242 -17.58 11.95 1.09
N ARG A 243 -18.63 12.77 0.93
CA ARG A 243 -19.14 13.16 -0.39
C ARG A 243 -18.11 13.94 -1.19
N PHE A 244 -17.37 14.82 -0.52
CA PHE A 244 -16.25 15.55 -1.12
C PHE A 244 -15.15 14.61 -1.62
N LEU A 245 -14.77 13.61 -0.81
CA LEU A 245 -13.77 12.62 -1.20
C LEU A 245 -14.23 11.82 -2.43
N TRP A 246 -15.48 11.35 -2.43
CA TRP A 246 -16.07 10.65 -3.59
C TRP A 246 -16.05 11.47 -4.87
N ASN A 247 -16.47 12.73 -4.80
CA ASN A 247 -16.42 13.63 -5.96
C ASN A 247 -14.99 13.81 -6.48
N SER A 248 -14.01 13.85 -5.57
CA SER A 248 -12.59 13.97 -5.93
C SER A 248 -12.07 12.70 -6.60
N LEU A 249 -12.43 11.52 -6.10
CA LEU A 249 -12.06 10.23 -6.71
C LEU A 249 -12.70 10.06 -8.09
N LEU A 250 -13.98 10.43 -8.23
CA LEU A 250 -14.66 10.41 -9.53
C LEU A 250 -14.00 11.36 -10.54
N ALA A 251 -13.51 12.52 -10.09
CA ALA A 251 -12.74 13.42 -10.96
C ALA A 251 -11.43 12.77 -11.42
N VAL A 252 -10.71 12.11 -10.51
CA VAL A 252 -9.48 11.35 -10.83
C VAL A 252 -9.76 10.26 -11.86
N VAL A 253 -10.86 9.53 -11.71
CA VAL A 253 -11.26 8.45 -12.63
C VAL A 253 -11.60 9.00 -14.02
N ARG A 254 -12.30 10.13 -14.09
CA ARG A 254 -12.61 10.82 -15.35
C ARG A 254 -11.37 11.33 -16.08
N GLU A 255 -10.28 11.57 -15.37
CA GLU A 255 -8.99 11.93 -15.96
C GLU A 255 -8.19 10.69 -16.42
N GLY A 256 -8.80 9.49 -16.43
CA GLY A 256 -8.24 8.26 -17.00
C GLY A 256 -7.50 7.35 -16.01
N ARG A 257 -7.51 7.68 -14.72
CA ARG A 257 -6.83 6.90 -13.67
C ARG A 257 -7.77 5.86 -13.07
N SER A 258 -7.24 4.69 -12.70
CA SER A 258 -8.06 3.67 -12.05
C SER A 258 -7.99 3.81 -10.53
N VAL A 259 -9.09 3.51 -9.86
CA VAL A 259 -9.17 3.55 -8.39
C VAL A 259 -9.69 2.22 -7.91
N MET A 260 -8.98 1.58 -6.99
CA MET A 260 -9.46 0.40 -6.28
C MET A 260 -9.64 0.74 -4.81
N LEU A 261 -10.81 0.45 -4.25
CA LEU A 261 -11.13 0.79 -2.87
C LEU A 261 -11.76 -0.38 -2.11
N THR A 262 -11.48 -0.48 -0.81
CA THR A 262 -12.17 -1.44 0.06
C THR A 262 -13.25 -0.73 0.89
N SER A 263 -14.35 -1.41 1.15
CA SER A 263 -15.31 -0.98 2.17
C SER A 263 -15.98 -2.18 2.85
N HIS A 264 -16.22 -2.06 4.15
CA HIS A 264 -17.06 -2.98 4.92
C HIS A 264 -18.51 -2.49 5.06
N ARG A 265 -18.85 -1.31 4.53
CA ARG A 265 -20.19 -0.72 4.59
C ARG A 265 -20.75 -0.55 3.20
N TRP A 266 -21.90 -1.17 2.95
CA TRP A 266 -22.68 -1.01 1.71
C TRP A 266 -23.13 0.46 1.49
N ALA A 267 -23.36 1.22 2.57
CA ALA A 267 -23.76 2.64 2.52
C ALA A 267 -22.58 3.65 2.45
N GLY A 268 -21.36 3.15 2.16
CA GLY A 268 -20.14 3.96 2.11
C GLY A 268 -19.74 4.44 0.72
N LEU A 269 -20.24 3.76 -0.32
CA LEU A 269 -20.14 4.10 -1.75
C LEU A 269 -21.33 4.97 -2.16
#